data_AF-A0A968MN37-F1
#
_entry.id   AF-A0A968MN37-F1
#
_cell.length_a   1.000
_cell.length_b   1.000
_cell.length_c   1.000
_cell.angle_alpha   90.00
_cell.angle_beta   90.00
_cell.angle_gamma   90.00
#
_symmetry.space_group_name_H-M   'P 1'
#
loop_
_entity.id
_entity.type
_entity.pdbx_description
1 polymer ?
#
loop_
_entity_poly.entity_id
_entity_poly.type
_entity_poly.pdbx_seq_one_letter_code
_entity_poly.pdbx_strand_id
1 'polypeptide(L)'
;MVDAGGSWTSRPADDEEGLALARALNVPPLVGQLLVRRGVVEPDQAQRFLSPRLEHLPNPLSMAGLERASNRLAEAILRREPVALYGDYDVDGVTSSALLTDFLRHHGLEPRVYIPHRLREGYGLHRDGLETLAREGARLLVTLDCGITAVEEVRFANELGLDVIVVDHHRCPVDLPPAFRDAQSAATFV
;
A
#
# COMPACT_ATOMS: atom_id res chain seq x y z
N MET A 1 -24.60 4.10 -15.32
CA MET A 1 -24.11 4.26 -13.94
C MET A 1 -25.20 4.91 -13.12
N VAL A 2 -25.25 4.66 -11.82
CA VAL A 2 -26.22 5.33 -10.95
C VAL A 2 -25.53 6.58 -10.38
N ASP A 3 -26.16 7.75 -10.47
CA ASP A 3 -25.61 8.96 -9.84
C ASP A 3 -25.75 8.92 -8.31
N ALA A 4 -25.18 9.90 -7.62
CA ALA A 4 -25.23 9.98 -6.16
C ALA A 4 -26.68 10.09 -5.59
N GLY A 5 -27.66 10.40 -6.44
CA GLY A 5 -29.08 10.49 -6.10
C GLY A 5 -29.88 9.21 -6.42
N GLY A 6 -29.25 8.14 -6.89
CA GLY A 6 -29.95 6.91 -7.24
C GLY A 6 -30.54 6.88 -8.66
N SER A 7 -30.26 7.88 -9.50
CA SER A 7 -30.77 7.96 -10.86
C SER A 7 -29.89 7.22 -11.86
N TRP A 8 -30.50 6.51 -12.80
CA TRP A 8 -29.79 5.88 -13.91
C TRP A 8 -29.30 6.93 -14.89
N THR A 9 -27.98 7.02 -15.04
CA THR A 9 -27.32 7.93 -15.98
C THR A 9 -26.45 7.15 -16.96
N SER A 10 -26.48 7.53 -18.23
CA SER A 10 -25.50 7.09 -19.22
C SER A 10 -24.39 8.13 -19.31
N ARG A 11 -23.13 7.74 -19.13
CA ARG A 11 -22.02 8.62 -19.50
C ARG A 11 -22.03 8.78 -21.03
N PRO A 12 -22.14 10.01 -21.57
CA PRO A 12 -22.03 10.21 -23.01
C PRO A 12 -20.63 9.79 -23.46
N ALA A 13 -20.56 9.16 -24.63
CA ALA A 13 -19.32 8.84 -25.32
C ALA A 13 -19.62 8.85 -26.81
N ASP A 14 -18.58 9.08 -27.61
CA ASP A 14 -18.67 8.94 -29.05
C ASP A 14 -18.76 7.44 -29.39
N ASP A 15 -19.93 7.01 -29.86
CA ASP A 15 -20.15 5.62 -30.22
C ASP A 15 -19.35 5.23 -31.49
N GLU A 16 -18.99 6.18 -32.36
CA GLU A 16 -18.11 5.92 -33.51
C GLU A 16 -16.67 5.67 -33.06
N GLU A 17 -16.17 6.46 -32.13
CA GLU A 17 -14.86 6.26 -31.49
C GLU A 17 -14.81 4.90 -30.79
N GLY A 18 -15.86 4.54 -30.05
CA GLY A 18 -15.96 3.23 -29.40
C GLY A 18 -15.97 2.07 -30.39
N LEU A 19 -16.67 2.20 -31.52
CA LEU A 19 -16.67 1.21 -32.59
C LEU A 19 -15.31 1.11 -33.30
N ALA A 20 -14.61 2.23 -33.48
CA ALA A 20 -13.27 2.25 -34.05
C ALA A 20 -12.27 1.54 -33.13
N LEU A 21 -12.29 1.85 -31.83
CA LEU A 21 -11.46 1.20 -30.83
C LEU A 21 -11.73 -0.31 -30.74
N ALA A 22 -13.01 -0.72 -30.79
CA ALA A 22 -13.39 -2.14 -30.81
C ALA A 22 -12.78 -2.89 -32.00
N ARG A 23 -12.83 -2.29 -33.20
CA ARG A 23 -12.20 -2.85 -34.41
C ARG A 23 -10.69 -2.95 -34.27
N ALA A 24 -10.04 -1.91 -33.78
CA ALA A 24 -8.59 -1.87 -33.61
C ALA A 24 -8.08 -2.96 -32.65
N LEU A 25 -8.85 -3.25 -31.60
CA LEU A 25 -8.50 -4.25 -30.58
C LEU A 25 -9.02 -5.67 -30.90
N ASN A 26 -9.82 -5.82 -31.97
CA ASN A 26 -10.54 -7.06 -32.28
C ASN A 26 -11.40 -7.58 -31.10
N VAL A 27 -12.15 -6.68 -30.47
CA VAL A 27 -13.06 -6.97 -29.34
C VAL A 27 -14.52 -6.66 -29.72
N PRO A 28 -15.52 -7.14 -28.96
CA PRO A 28 -16.91 -6.80 -29.22
C PRO A 28 -17.17 -5.27 -29.18
N PRO A 29 -18.05 -4.72 -30.03
CA PRO A 29 -18.41 -3.29 -30.06
C PRO A 29 -18.68 -2.66 -28.70
N LEU A 30 -19.42 -3.39 -27.85
CA LEU A 30 -19.76 -2.95 -26.51
C LEU A 30 -18.52 -2.70 -25.64
N VAL A 31 -17.45 -3.51 -25.81
CA VAL A 31 -16.21 -3.35 -25.05
C VAL A 31 -15.52 -2.04 -25.41
N GLY A 32 -15.40 -1.72 -26.72
CA GLY A 32 -14.82 -0.45 -27.18
C GLY A 32 -15.61 0.77 -26.68
N GLN A 33 -16.95 0.73 -26.78
CA GLN A 33 -17.82 1.79 -26.23
C GLN A 33 -17.65 1.96 -24.72
N LEU A 34 -17.53 0.86 -23.97
CA LEU A 34 -17.32 0.88 -22.53
C LEU A 34 -15.93 1.40 -22.12
N LEU A 35 -14.91 1.23 -22.97
CA LEU A 35 -13.56 1.77 -22.76
C LEU A 35 -13.55 3.29 -22.98
N VAL A 36 -14.14 3.78 -24.07
CA VAL A 36 -14.28 5.22 -24.32
C VAL A 36 -15.06 5.92 -23.19
N ARG A 37 -16.15 5.31 -22.70
CA ARG A 37 -16.91 5.82 -21.53
C ARG A 37 -16.11 5.83 -20.22
N ARG A 38 -15.01 5.09 -20.15
CA ARG A 38 -14.04 5.11 -19.04
C ARG A 38 -12.87 6.07 -19.27
N GLY A 39 -12.84 6.79 -20.40
CA GLY A 39 -11.74 7.67 -20.79
C GLY A 39 -10.52 6.93 -21.35
N VAL A 40 -10.69 5.68 -21.77
CA VAL A 40 -9.65 4.86 -22.41
C VAL A 40 -9.93 4.84 -23.91
N VAL A 41 -9.27 5.74 -24.63
CA VAL A 41 -9.56 6.01 -26.05
C VAL A 41 -8.46 5.51 -26.98
N GLU A 42 -7.23 5.41 -26.49
CA GLU A 42 -6.09 4.98 -27.30
C GLU A 42 -5.98 3.43 -27.35
N PRO A 43 -5.77 2.80 -28.52
CA PRO A 43 -5.63 1.36 -28.64
C PRO A 43 -4.56 0.76 -27.71
N ASP A 44 -3.39 1.37 -27.61
CA ASP A 44 -2.31 0.87 -26.73
C ASP A 44 -2.70 0.96 -25.25
N GLN A 45 -3.35 2.06 -24.85
CA GLN A 45 -3.86 2.23 -23.48
C GLN A 45 -4.95 1.19 -23.17
N ALA A 46 -5.86 0.95 -24.12
CA ALA A 46 -6.92 -0.03 -24.00
C ALA A 46 -6.38 -1.47 -23.91
N GLN A 47 -5.36 -1.80 -24.71
CA GLN A 47 -4.71 -3.11 -24.65
C GLN A 47 -4.06 -3.33 -23.28
N ARG A 48 -3.36 -2.32 -22.74
CA ARG A 48 -2.77 -2.38 -21.39
C ARG A 48 -3.82 -2.49 -20.30
N PHE A 49 -4.96 -1.82 -20.46
CA PHE A 49 -6.08 -1.88 -19.52
C PHE A 49 -6.75 -3.26 -19.49
N LEU A 50 -6.98 -3.86 -20.66
CA LEU A 50 -7.63 -5.17 -20.78
C LEU A 50 -6.69 -6.34 -20.47
N SER A 51 -5.38 -6.17 -20.65
CA SER A 51 -4.37 -7.20 -20.43
C SER A 51 -3.15 -6.60 -19.72
N PRO A 52 -3.30 -6.21 -18.43
CA PRO A 52 -2.19 -5.68 -17.66
C PRO A 52 -1.13 -6.75 -17.44
N ARG A 53 0.13 -6.32 -17.42
CA ARG A 53 1.29 -7.17 -17.20
C ARG A 53 2.19 -6.51 -16.16
N LEU A 54 3.01 -7.29 -15.47
CA LEU A 54 3.97 -6.76 -14.49
C LEU A 54 4.95 -5.76 -15.13
N GLU A 55 5.30 -5.94 -16.40
CA GLU A 55 6.14 -5.01 -17.16
C GLU A 55 5.51 -3.62 -17.37
N HIS A 56 4.20 -3.47 -17.15
CA HIS A 56 3.50 -2.20 -17.23
C HIS A 56 3.50 -1.43 -15.89
N LEU A 57 3.95 -2.04 -14.79
CA LEU A 57 4.09 -1.35 -13.52
C LEU A 57 5.21 -0.30 -13.63
N PRO A 58 5.05 0.88 -13.01
CA PRO A 58 6.14 1.85 -12.92
C PRO A 58 7.32 1.23 -12.17
N ASN A 59 8.52 1.77 -12.37
CA ASN A 59 9.67 1.39 -11.55
C ASN A 59 9.31 1.58 -10.07
N PRO A 60 9.35 0.53 -9.22
CA PRO A 60 8.98 0.65 -7.82
C PRO A 60 9.76 1.76 -7.10
N LEU A 61 11.03 1.98 -7.46
CA LEU A 61 11.86 3.02 -6.85
C LEU A 61 11.38 4.46 -7.15
N SER A 62 10.37 4.63 -8.01
CA SER A 62 9.67 5.92 -8.19
C SER A 62 8.66 6.21 -7.08
N MET A 63 8.28 5.21 -6.28
CA MET A 63 7.46 5.40 -5.10
C MET A 63 8.26 6.17 -4.05
N ALA A 64 7.66 7.24 -3.51
CA ALA A 64 8.27 8.03 -2.45
C ALA A 64 8.71 7.10 -1.32
N GLY A 65 9.92 7.29 -0.79
CA GLY A 65 10.44 6.55 0.37
C GLY A 65 10.80 5.08 0.16
N LEU A 66 10.43 4.42 -0.96
CA LEU A 66 10.66 2.98 -1.14
C LEU A 66 12.14 2.58 -1.10
N GLU A 67 13.01 3.33 -1.77
CA GLU A 67 14.46 3.06 -1.74
C GLU A 67 15.00 3.06 -0.31
N ARG A 68 14.53 4.01 0.51
CA ARG A 68 14.95 4.13 1.91
C ARG A 68 14.38 3.04 2.80
N ALA A 69 13.09 2.70 2.63
CA ALA A 69 12.42 1.63 3.35
C ALA A 69 13.11 0.28 3.08
N SER A 70 13.35 -0.02 1.81
CA SER A 70 13.98 -1.27 1.38
C SER A 70 15.42 -1.37 1.89
N ASN A 71 16.20 -0.29 1.87
CA ASN A 71 17.55 -0.26 2.44
C ASN A 71 17.54 -0.51 3.96
N ARG A 72 16.64 0.12 4.71
CA ARG A 72 16.53 -0.06 6.18
C ARG A 72 16.11 -1.48 6.54
N LEU A 73 15.18 -2.07 5.78
CA LEU A 73 14.77 -3.47 5.96
C LEU A 73 15.91 -4.44 5.60
N ALA A 74 16.63 -4.17 4.51
CA ALA A 74 17.81 -4.95 4.13
C ALA A 74 18.89 -4.91 5.21
N GLU A 75 19.13 -3.75 5.83
CA GLU A 75 20.03 -3.62 6.96
C GLU A 75 19.58 -4.45 8.18
N ALA A 76 18.27 -4.43 8.51
CA ALA A 76 17.73 -5.27 9.57
C ALA A 76 17.95 -6.76 9.29
N ILE A 77 17.74 -7.20 8.04
CA ILE A 77 17.99 -8.57 7.60
C ILE A 77 19.47 -8.93 7.77
N LEU A 78 20.38 -8.11 7.23
CA LEU A 78 21.83 -8.36 7.30
C LEU A 78 22.35 -8.41 8.73
N ARG A 79 21.78 -7.59 9.63
CA ARG A 79 22.16 -7.52 11.04
C ARG A 79 21.40 -8.51 11.94
N ARG A 80 20.43 -9.26 11.40
CA ARG A 80 19.50 -10.10 12.17
C ARG A 80 18.81 -9.33 13.29
N GLU A 81 18.43 -8.12 13.00
CA GLU A 81 17.71 -7.25 13.92
C GLU A 81 16.28 -7.77 14.15
N PRO A 82 15.74 -7.73 15.38
CA PRO A 82 14.35 -8.12 15.63
C PRO A 82 13.35 -7.19 14.92
N VAL A 83 12.58 -7.75 13.99
CA VAL A 83 11.55 -7.03 13.21
C VAL A 83 10.16 -7.39 13.72
N ALA A 84 9.31 -6.38 13.87
CA ALA A 84 7.87 -6.53 14.08
C ALA A 84 7.09 -6.04 12.85
N LEU A 85 6.03 -6.76 12.50
CA LEU A 85 5.07 -6.39 11.47
C LEU A 85 3.75 -6.01 12.11
N TYR A 86 3.18 -4.86 11.74
CA TYR A 86 1.89 -4.40 12.21
C TYR A 86 0.95 -4.27 11.02
N GLY A 87 0.07 -5.25 10.83
CA GLY A 87 -0.87 -5.26 9.70
C GLY A 87 -2.27 -4.81 10.10
N ASP A 88 -3.09 -4.38 9.14
CA ASP A 88 -4.53 -4.24 9.35
C ASP A 88 -5.24 -5.61 9.43
N TYR A 89 -6.45 -5.62 10.01
CA TYR A 89 -7.26 -6.81 10.21
C TYR A 89 -8.00 -7.30 8.96
N ASP A 90 -8.00 -6.51 7.88
CA ASP A 90 -8.70 -6.86 6.65
C ASP A 90 -7.84 -7.74 5.72
N VAL A 91 -8.34 -8.01 4.51
CA VAL A 91 -7.64 -8.92 3.59
C VAL A 91 -6.31 -8.34 3.12
N ASP A 92 -6.19 -7.03 2.91
CA ASP A 92 -4.96 -6.43 2.40
C ASP A 92 -3.89 -6.38 3.50
N GLY A 93 -4.25 -5.93 4.71
CA GLY A 93 -3.38 -5.96 5.88
C GLY A 93 -2.88 -7.36 6.28
N VAL A 94 -3.76 -8.37 6.23
CA VAL A 94 -3.37 -9.76 6.54
C VAL A 94 -2.50 -10.35 5.42
N THR A 95 -2.81 -10.09 4.16
CA THR A 95 -2.06 -10.63 3.02
C THR A 95 -0.67 -10.04 2.92
N SER A 96 -0.54 -8.72 3.08
CA SER A 96 0.75 -8.02 3.12
C SER A 96 1.62 -8.49 4.30
N SER A 97 1.03 -8.71 5.48
CA SER A 97 1.70 -9.28 6.65
C SER A 97 2.22 -10.69 6.40
N ALA A 98 1.41 -11.54 5.77
CA ALA A 98 1.82 -12.90 5.41
C ALA A 98 2.95 -12.90 4.39
N LEU A 99 2.85 -12.06 3.35
CA LEU A 99 3.87 -11.92 2.31
C LEU A 99 5.22 -11.49 2.89
N LEU A 100 5.22 -10.44 3.73
CA LEU A 100 6.46 -9.95 4.31
C LEU A 100 7.03 -10.90 5.37
N THR A 101 6.17 -11.64 6.08
CA THR A 101 6.60 -12.72 6.98
C THR A 101 7.33 -13.82 6.21
N ASP A 102 6.78 -14.29 5.09
CA ASP A 102 7.41 -15.33 4.26
C ASP A 102 8.77 -14.86 3.71
N PHE A 103 8.83 -13.62 3.22
CA PHE A 103 10.07 -13.00 2.75
C PHE A 103 11.14 -12.92 3.87
N LEU A 104 10.78 -12.45 5.06
CA LEU A 104 11.73 -12.34 6.18
C LEU A 104 12.20 -13.71 6.67
N ARG A 105 11.31 -14.70 6.73
CA ARG A 105 11.64 -16.09 7.06
C ARG A 105 12.58 -16.73 6.05
N HIS A 106 12.37 -16.46 4.76
CA HIS A 106 13.29 -16.88 3.71
C HIS A 106 14.71 -16.35 3.94
N HIS A 107 14.84 -15.15 4.52
CA HIS A 107 16.11 -14.53 4.89
C HIS A 107 16.58 -14.83 6.33
N GLY A 108 15.93 -15.77 7.02
CA GLY A 108 16.35 -16.26 8.34
C GLY A 108 15.95 -15.39 9.52
N LEU A 109 14.99 -14.49 9.35
CA LEU A 109 14.37 -13.72 10.45
C LEU A 109 13.00 -14.32 10.77
N GLU A 110 12.62 -14.31 12.05
CA GLU A 110 11.27 -14.68 12.49
C GLU A 110 10.59 -13.42 13.03
N PRO A 111 9.80 -12.70 12.21
CA PRO A 111 9.20 -11.45 12.63
C PRO A 111 8.03 -11.67 13.58
N ARG A 112 7.87 -10.74 14.54
CA ARG A 112 6.67 -10.71 15.37
C ARG A 112 5.53 -10.01 14.62
N VAL A 113 4.48 -10.74 14.29
CA VAL A 113 3.29 -10.18 13.63
C VAL A 113 2.26 -9.75 14.65
N TYR A 114 1.75 -8.52 14.54
CA TYR A 114 0.63 -7.98 15.29
C TYR A 114 -0.49 -7.57 14.33
N ILE A 115 -1.70 -8.07 14.57
CA ILE A 115 -2.92 -7.69 13.85
C ILE A 115 -3.92 -7.22 14.90
N PRO A 116 -4.41 -5.97 14.84
CA PRO A 116 -5.31 -5.44 15.86
C PRO A 116 -6.67 -6.12 15.81
N HIS A 117 -7.31 -6.27 16.98
CA HIS A 117 -8.65 -6.84 17.02
C HIS A 117 -9.70 -5.79 16.66
N ARG A 118 -10.28 -5.88 15.46
CA ARG A 118 -11.28 -4.92 14.93
C ARG A 118 -12.34 -4.43 15.93
N LEU A 119 -12.97 -5.33 16.69
CA LEU A 119 -14.06 -4.96 17.61
C LEU A 119 -13.58 -4.40 18.96
N ARG A 120 -12.35 -4.66 19.37
CA ARG A 120 -11.84 -4.31 20.71
C ARG A 120 -10.91 -3.11 20.65
N GLU A 121 -10.04 -3.11 19.65
CA GLU A 121 -9.00 -2.11 19.46
C GLU A 121 -9.43 -1.10 18.40
N GLY A 122 -10.02 -1.58 17.29
CA GLY A 122 -10.45 -0.72 16.18
C GLY A 122 -9.47 -0.81 15.02
N TYR A 123 -9.29 0.31 14.32
CA TYR A 123 -8.41 0.46 13.16
C TYR A 123 -7.20 1.32 13.50
N GLY A 124 -6.06 1.02 12.88
CA GLY A 124 -4.83 1.78 12.99
C GLY A 124 -3.91 1.28 14.11
N LEU A 125 -2.90 2.09 14.42
CA LEU A 125 -1.92 1.76 15.45
C LEU A 125 -2.48 2.04 16.85
N HIS A 126 -2.15 1.15 17.78
CA HIS A 126 -2.51 1.30 19.18
C HIS A 126 -1.27 1.27 20.06
N ARG A 127 -1.20 2.20 21.03
CA ARG A 127 -0.06 2.34 21.95
C ARG A 127 0.24 1.05 22.71
N ASP A 128 -0.77 0.35 23.21
CA ASP A 128 -0.57 -0.91 23.95
C ASP A 128 0.08 -2.00 23.07
N GLY A 129 -0.28 -2.05 21.78
CA GLY A 129 0.35 -2.93 20.80
C GLY A 129 1.81 -2.54 20.56
N LEU A 130 2.09 -1.26 20.39
CA LEU A 130 3.45 -0.73 20.24
C LEU A 130 4.34 -1.01 21.45
N GLU A 131 3.83 -0.80 22.67
CA GLU A 131 4.54 -1.12 23.91
C GLU A 131 4.83 -2.61 24.02
N THR A 132 3.87 -3.45 23.62
CA THR A 132 4.03 -4.91 23.63
C THR A 132 5.15 -5.32 22.69
N LEU A 133 5.16 -4.81 21.46
CA LEU A 133 6.20 -5.11 20.48
C LEU A 133 7.58 -4.61 20.92
N ALA A 134 7.68 -3.40 21.46
CA ALA A 134 8.92 -2.86 22.00
C ALA A 134 9.43 -3.71 23.18
N ARG A 135 8.54 -4.13 24.09
CA ARG A 135 8.86 -4.97 25.25
C ARG A 135 9.30 -6.38 24.84
N GLU A 136 8.73 -6.91 23.76
CA GLU A 136 9.13 -8.19 23.15
C GLU A 136 10.48 -8.08 22.41
N GLY A 137 11.09 -6.89 22.34
CA GLY A 137 12.44 -6.67 21.86
C GLY A 137 12.55 -6.25 20.40
N ALA A 138 11.43 -5.90 19.75
CA ALA A 138 11.44 -5.34 18.40
C ALA A 138 12.32 -4.09 18.35
N ARG A 139 13.02 -3.91 17.23
CA ARG A 139 13.85 -2.72 16.96
C ARG A 139 13.42 -1.99 15.69
N LEU A 140 12.91 -2.75 14.71
CA LEU A 140 12.27 -2.23 13.52
C LEU A 140 10.79 -2.65 13.51
N LEU A 141 9.89 -1.68 13.35
CA LEU A 141 8.47 -1.87 13.11
C LEU A 141 8.16 -1.56 11.64
N VAL A 142 7.50 -2.48 10.94
CA VAL A 142 6.96 -2.23 9.60
C VAL A 142 5.45 -2.29 9.68
N THR A 143 4.77 -1.18 9.41
CA THR A 143 3.31 -1.14 9.32
C THR A 143 2.88 -1.48 7.89
N LEU A 144 1.78 -2.22 7.77
CA LEU A 144 1.31 -2.77 6.50
C LEU A 144 -0.20 -2.52 6.39
N ASP A 145 -0.59 -1.78 5.35
CA ASP A 145 -1.97 -1.32 5.13
C ASP A 145 -2.52 -0.45 6.29
N CYS A 146 -1.61 0.20 7.01
CA CYS A 146 -1.99 1.15 8.05
C CYS A 146 -0.82 2.09 8.41
N GLY A 147 -1.15 3.18 9.09
CA GLY A 147 -0.19 4.05 9.76
C GLY A 147 0.08 5.39 9.10
N ILE A 148 -0.39 5.65 7.87
CA ILE A 148 -0.16 6.94 7.19
C ILE A 148 -0.80 8.13 7.92
N THR A 149 -1.83 7.87 8.72
CA THR A 149 -2.53 8.87 9.55
C THR A 149 -2.11 8.86 11.02
N ALA A 150 -1.29 7.90 11.45
CA ALA A 150 -1.00 7.61 12.85
C ALA A 150 0.20 8.41 13.38
N VAL A 151 0.12 9.74 13.28
CA VAL A 151 1.25 10.66 13.56
C VAL A 151 1.75 10.52 15.00
N GLU A 152 0.84 10.48 15.97
CA GLU A 152 1.20 10.44 17.40
C GLU A 152 1.63 9.04 17.85
N GLU A 153 1.08 8.01 17.23
CA GLU A 153 1.44 6.61 17.49
C GLU A 153 2.84 6.30 16.94
N VAL A 154 3.17 6.76 15.74
CA VAL A 154 4.52 6.61 15.17
C VAL A 154 5.53 7.41 15.99
N ARG A 155 5.18 8.62 16.45
CA ARG A 155 6.03 9.37 17.39
C ARG A 155 6.30 8.58 18.67
N PHE A 156 5.24 8.02 19.25
CA PHE A 156 5.34 7.20 20.45
C PHE A 156 6.19 5.93 20.23
N ALA A 157 6.04 5.25 19.08
CA ALA A 157 6.89 4.12 18.71
C ALA A 157 8.38 4.50 18.68
N ASN A 158 8.71 5.67 18.11
CA ASN A 158 10.09 6.17 18.11
C ASN A 158 10.60 6.46 19.53
N GLU A 159 9.76 7.01 20.42
CA GLU A 159 10.10 7.24 21.84
C GLU A 159 10.39 5.93 22.59
N LEU A 160 9.76 4.83 22.18
CA LEU A 160 10.05 3.48 22.67
C LEU A 160 11.36 2.88 22.07
N GLY A 161 12.02 3.60 21.16
CA GLY A 161 13.24 3.17 20.49
C GLY A 161 13.01 2.23 19.30
N LEU A 162 11.81 2.24 18.71
CA LEU A 162 11.51 1.55 17.47
C LEU A 162 11.83 2.45 16.28
N ASP A 163 12.58 1.95 15.30
CA ASP A 163 12.54 2.51 13.96
C ASP A 163 11.23 2.09 13.28
N VAL A 164 10.55 3.00 12.59
CA VAL A 164 9.25 2.71 11.97
C VAL A 164 9.28 2.90 10.46
N ILE A 165 8.91 1.88 9.69
CA ILE A 165 8.60 1.98 8.25
C ILE A 165 7.08 1.90 8.11
N VAL A 166 6.49 2.84 7.37
CA VAL A 166 5.05 2.84 7.08
C VAL A 166 4.82 2.45 5.62
N VAL A 167 4.09 1.37 5.37
CA VAL A 167 3.64 0.94 4.04
C VAL A 167 2.13 1.00 4.00
N ASP A 168 1.58 1.98 3.29
CA ASP A 168 0.15 2.31 3.38
C ASP A 168 -0.33 3.07 2.14
N HIS A 169 -1.51 2.70 1.64
CA HIS A 169 -2.13 3.28 0.45
C HIS A 169 -3.37 4.13 0.75
N HIS A 170 -3.68 4.35 2.03
CA HIS A 170 -4.76 5.22 2.47
C HIS A 170 -4.53 6.69 2.12
N ARG A 171 -5.59 7.49 2.26
CA ARG A 171 -5.53 8.92 1.94
C ARG A 171 -4.52 9.63 2.85
N CYS A 172 -3.49 10.17 2.22
CA CYS A 172 -2.45 10.92 2.89
C CYS A 172 -2.99 12.21 3.55
N PRO A 173 -2.75 12.44 4.86
CA PRO A 173 -3.05 13.70 5.52
C PRO A 173 -2.04 14.80 5.13
N VAL A 174 -2.30 16.05 5.56
CA VAL A 174 -1.34 17.15 5.38
C VAL A 174 -0.08 16.93 6.22
N ASP A 175 -0.27 16.48 7.47
CA ASP A 175 0.81 16.19 8.40
C ASP A 175 1.14 14.70 8.39
N LEU A 176 2.35 14.38 7.95
CA LEU A 176 2.82 13.01 7.83
C LEU A 176 3.47 12.51 9.14
N PRO A 177 3.28 11.23 9.52
CA PRO A 177 3.92 10.62 10.68
C PRO A 177 5.46 10.77 10.69
N PRO A 178 6.11 10.81 11.85
CA PRO A 178 7.57 10.83 11.91
C PRO A 178 8.17 9.43 11.74
N ALA A 179 7.81 8.68 10.69
CA ALA A 179 8.42 7.38 10.38
C ALA A 179 9.94 7.54 10.14
N PHE A 180 10.72 6.44 10.24
CA PHE A 180 12.19 6.37 10.24
C PHE A 180 12.85 7.56 9.52
N ARG A 181 13.63 8.36 10.26
CA ARG A 181 14.32 9.58 9.81
C ARG A 181 15.82 9.46 10.13
N ASP A 182 16.66 9.59 9.12
CA ASP A 182 18.08 9.88 9.30
C ASP A 182 18.19 11.40 9.46
N ALA A 183 19.29 11.86 10.06
CA ALA A 183 19.51 13.23 10.50
C ALA A 183 19.35 14.35 9.43
N GLN A 184 18.98 14.01 8.19
CA GLN A 184 18.85 14.94 7.06
C GLN A 184 17.58 14.77 6.20
N SER A 185 16.59 13.92 6.52
CA SER A 185 15.45 13.70 5.61
C SER A 185 14.09 13.35 6.24
N ALA A 186 13.04 13.59 5.46
CA ALA A 186 11.63 13.31 5.74
C ALA A 186 11.37 11.81 5.95
N ALA A 187 10.30 11.51 6.68
CA ALA A 187 9.88 10.17 7.09
C ALA A 187 9.73 9.18 5.91
N THR A 188 9.94 7.88 6.21
CA THR A 188 9.90 6.81 5.20
C THR A 188 8.48 6.24 5.09
N PHE A 189 7.84 6.45 3.94
CA PHE A 189 6.53 5.93 3.57
C PHE A 189 6.66 5.14 2.27
N VAL A 190 5.75 4.19 2.03
CA VAL A 190 5.70 3.40 0.80
C VAL A 190 4.25 3.23 0.38
#